data_AF-A0A848C270-F1
#
_entry.id   AF-A0A848C270-F1
#
_cell.length_a   1.000
_cell.length_b   1.000
_cell.length_c   1.000
_cell.angle_alpha   90.00
_cell.angle_beta   90.00
_cell.angle_gamma   90.00
#
_symmetry.space_group_name_H-M   'P 1'
#
loop_
_entity.id
_entity.type
_entity.pdbx_description
1 polymer ?
#
loop_
_entity_poly.entity_id
_entity_poly.type
_entity_poly.pdbx_seq_one_letter_code
_entity_poly.pdbx_strand_id
1 'polypeptide(L)'
;MKTIVAEITRTIKDSDVAEIIKTIKDSDTVIERDMKLLALFFELFRLKPYQRFSALLMKKVAETATSCVYRKTADIVNQFTLTNLSHQTVKHIVMQSGTLCQEWQDIQRQETSVEETEAPVVYIEGDGLVLRGQHKKQLEIHRMQVYEGREKEGKRTRLIHAYHMASTEYEKTWERAGWYMHRQYGLSHTIVISNGDGGTGYGYEAFQELAAGCKWHEHQRDVYHAHRKVKERLHFTAPKVK
;
A
#
# COMPACT_ATOMS: atom_id res chain seq x y z
N MET A 1 -7.22 -22.94 -18.26
CA MET A 1 -7.99 -22.38 -19.39
C MET A 1 -9.50 -22.58 -19.23
N LYS A 2 -10.00 -23.80 -19.00
CA LYS A 2 -11.45 -24.06 -18.81
C LYS A 2 -12.09 -23.25 -17.66
N THR A 3 -11.35 -23.00 -16.58
CA THR A 3 -11.84 -22.22 -15.41
C THR A 3 -12.00 -20.73 -15.71
N ILE A 4 -11.06 -20.13 -16.46
CA ILE A 4 -11.12 -18.70 -16.82
C ILE A 4 -12.25 -18.44 -17.83
N VAL A 5 -12.44 -19.35 -18.79
CA VAL A 5 -13.56 -19.25 -19.74
C VAL A 5 -14.88 -19.38 -19.00
N ALA A 6 -15.04 -20.35 -18.08
CA ALA A 6 -16.26 -20.52 -17.31
C ALA A 6 -16.60 -19.32 -16.39
N GLU A 7 -15.59 -18.58 -15.93
CA GLU A 7 -15.76 -17.40 -15.08
C GLU A 7 -16.17 -16.17 -15.91
N ILE A 8 -15.63 -16.02 -17.13
CA ILE A 8 -16.10 -15.03 -18.11
C ILE A 8 -17.53 -15.36 -18.55
N THR A 9 -17.86 -16.63 -18.81
CA THR A 9 -19.23 -17.05 -19.18
C THR A 9 -20.22 -16.91 -18.02
N ARG A 10 -19.78 -16.99 -16.75
CA ARG A 10 -20.63 -16.71 -15.58
C ARG A 10 -20.94 -15.23 -15.38
N THR A 11 -20.15 -14.33 -15.98
CA THR A 11 -20.29 -12.89 -15.79
C THR A 11 -21.30 -12.28 -16.78
N ILE A 12 -21.51 -12.93 -17.93
CA ILE A 12 -22.44 -12.50 -18.99
C ILE A 12 -23.74 -13.28 -18.80
N LYS A 13 -24.83 -12.58 -18.46
CA LYS A 13 -26.16 -13.18 -18.34
C LYS A 13 -26.78 -13.37 -19.73
N ASP A 14 -27.75 -14.28 -19.85
CA ASP A 14 -28.51 -14.46 -21.11
C ASP A 14 -29.19 -13.16 -21.57
N SER A 15 -29.55 -12.27 -20.63
CA SER A 15 -30.04 -10.92 -20.90
C SER A 15 -29.04 -10.08 -21.69
N ASP A 16 -27.75 -10.18 -21.35
CA ASP A 16 -26.68 -9.37 -21.90
C ASP A 16 -26.38 -9.82 -23.35
N VAL A 17 -26.48 -11.13 -23.60
CA VAL A 17 -26.36 -11.71 -24.95
C VAL A 17 -27.52 -11.24 -25.84
N ALA A 18 -28.75 -11.23 -25.32
CA ALA A 18 -29.92 -10.74 -26.05
C ALA A 18 -29.78 -9.25 -26.42
N GLU A 19 -29.21 -8.45 -25.52
CA GLU A 19 -28.99 -7.02 -25.71
C GLU A 19 -27.88 -6.72 -26.74
N ILE A 20 -26.80 -7.51 -26.75
CA ILE A 20 -25.77 -7.48 -27.79
C ILE A 20 -26.37 -7.80 -29.16
N ILE A 21 -27.17 -8.88 -29.26
CA ILE A 21 -27.80 -9.31 -30.53
C ILE A 21 -28.77 -8.24 -31.03
N LYS A 22 -29.58 -7.66 -30.14
CA LYS A 22 -30.48 -6.56 -30.47
C LYS A 22 -29.71 -5.35 -31.01
N THR A 23 -28.63 -4.97 -30.33
CA THR A 23 -27.77 -3.84 -30.74
C THR A 23 -27.16 -4.06 -32.13
N ILE A 24 -26.76 -5.30 -32.46
CA ILE A 24 -26.24 -5.64 -33.79
C ILE A 24 -27.31 -5.52 -34.87
N LYS A 25 -28.57 -5.89 -34.57
CA LYS A 25 -29.70 -5.85 -35.51
C LYS A 25 -30.25 -4.44 -35.73
N ASP A 26 -30.24 -3.61 -34.69
CA ASP A 26 -30.83 -2.26 -34.66
C ASP A 26 -29.82 -1.16 -35.08
N SER A 27 -28.68 -1.53 -35.68
CA SER A 27 -27.67 -0.58 -36.13
C SER A 27 -27.59 -0.55 -37.65
N ASP A 28 -27.82 0.61 -38.25
CA ASP A 28 -27.92 0.78 -39.70
C ASP A 28 -26.53 0.85 -40.37
N THR A 29 -25.50 1.21 -39.61
CA THR A 29 -24.11 1.28 -40.08
C THR A 29 -23.12 0.57 -39.16
N VAL A 30 -21.98 0.17 -39.72
CA VAL A 30 -20.89 -0.47 -38.95
C VAL A 30 -20.38 0.47 -37.84
N ILE A 31 -20.26 1.76 -38.12
CA ILE A 31 -19.78 2.76 -37.16
C ILE A 31 -20.75 2.89 -35.98
N GLU A 32 -22.04 2.97 -36.27
CA GLU A 32 -23.08 3.05 -35.25
C GLU A 32 -23.12 1.79 -34.39
N ARG A 33 -23.02 0.61 -35.03
CA ARG A 33 -22.95 -0.67 -34.33
C ARG A 33 -21.76 -0.73 -33.39
N ASP A 34 -20.57 -0.37 -33.87
CA ASP A 34 -19.35 -0.42 -33.08
C ASP A 34 -19.42 0.55 -31.91
N MET A 35 -19.98 1.75 -32.10
CA MET A 35 -20.18 2.71 -31.01
C MET A 35 -21.18 2.24 -29.95
N LYS A 36 -22.32 1.68 -30.38
CA LYS A 36 -23.35 1.14 -29.47
C LYS A 36 -22.82 -0.08 -28.70
N LEU A 37 -22.09 -0.98 -29.37
CA LEU A 37 -21.44 -2.12 -28.72
C LEU A 37 -20.35 -1.70 -27.74
N LEU A 38 -19.58 -0.65 -28.06
CA LEU A 38 -18.58 -0.09 -27.16
C LEU A 38 -19.25 0.47 -25.90
N ALA A 39 -20.36 1.20 -26.04
CA ALA A 39 -21.13 1.73 -24.91
C ALA A 39 -21.72 0.62 -24.03
N LEU A 40 -22.33 -0.39 -24.65
CA LEU A 40 -22.87 -1.57 -23.97
C LEU A 40 -21.77 -2.33 -23.22
N PHE A 41 -20.58 -2.46 -23.81
CA PHE A 41 -19.42 -3.05 -23.16
C PHE A 41 -18.99 -2.25 -21.90
N PHE A 42 -18.93 -0.92 -21.98
CA PHE A 42 -18.62 -0.09 -20.81
C PHE A 42 -19.64 -0.27 -19.68
N GLU A 43 -20.92 -0.38 -20.02
CA GLU A 43 -22.02 -0.58 -19.07
C GLU A 43 -21.97 -1.96 -18.40
N LEU A 44 -21.87 -3.03 -19.20
CA LEU A 44 -21.80 -4.41 -18.72
C LEU A 44 -20.61 -4.65 -17.78
N PHE A 45 -19.46 -4.09 -18.11
CA PHE A 45 -18.24 -4.26 -17.31
C PHE A 45 -18.03 -3.16 -16.26
N ARG A 46 -18.99 -2.24 -16.11
CA ARG A 46 -18.94 -1.08 -15.20
C ARG A 46 -17.60 -0.33 -15.28
N LEU A 47 -17.06 -0.23 -16.48
CA LEU A 47 -15.79 0.43 -16.73
C LEU A 47 -16.03 1.94 -16.77
N LYS A 48 -15.23 2.71 -16.03
CA LYS A 48 -15.29 4.17 -16.13
C LYS A 48 -14.94 4.60 -17.57
N PRO A 49 -15.51 5.69 -18.08
CA PRO A 49 -15.10 6.25 -19.37
C PRO A 49 -13.58 6.37 -19.44
N TYR A 50 -12.99 5.96 -20.58
CA TYR A 50 -11.54 5.92 -20.83
C TYR A 50 -10.73 4.88 -20.04
N GLN A 51 -11.35 4.04 -19.20
CA GLN A 51 -10.68 2.94 -18.51
C GLN A 51 -10.55 1.72 -19.43
N ARG A 52 -9.33 1.47 -19.91
CA ARG A 52 -9.03 0.37 -20.85
C ARG A 52 -8.79 -0.99 -20.20
N PHE A 53 -8.68 -1.04 -18.87
CA PHE A 53 -8.33 -2.26 -18.13
C PHE A 53 -9.34 -2.52 -17.01
N SER A 54 -9.76 -3.78 -16.88
CA SER A 54 -10.62 -4.20 -15.77
C SER A 54 -9.89 -4.08 -14.43
N ALA A 55 -10.64 -3.84 -13.35
CA ALA A 55 -10.09 -3.73 -12.00
C ALA A 55 -9.31 -5.00 -11.59
N LEU A 56 -9.78 -6.18 -12.00
CA LEU A 56 -9.09 -7.45 -11.75
C LEU A 56 -7.72 -7.51 -12.45
N LEU A 57 -7.65 -7.09 -13.72
CA LEU A 57 -6.39 -7.03 -14.45
C LEU A 57 -5.43 -6.03 -13.80
N MET A 58 -5.92 -4.84 -13.45
CA MET A 58 -5.12 -3.84 -12.75
C MET A 58 -4.53 -4.37 -11.44
N LYS A 59 -5.36 -5.04 -10.62
CA LYS A 59 -4.92 -5.71 -9.40
C LYS A 59 -3.82 -6.74 -9.69
N LYS A 60 -4.02 -7.63 -10.66
CA LYS A 60 -3.04 -8.68 -11.00
C LYS A 60 -1.72 -8.12 -11.54
N VAL A 61 -1.79 -7.06 -12.34
CA VAL A 61 -0.60 -6.33 -12.81
C VAL A 61 0.14 -5.71 -11.64
N ALA A 62 -0.56 -5.03 -10.72
CA ALA A 62 0.04 -4.42 -9.55
C ALA A 62 0.68 -5.46 -8.61
N GLU A 63 -0.01 -6.57 -8.33
CA GLU A 63 0.52 -7.70 -7.56
C GLU A 63 1.80 -8.25 -8.19
N THR A 64 1.80 -8.46 -9.51
CA THR A 64 2.99 -8.99 -10.22
C THR A 64 4.16 -8.01 -10.18
N ALA A 65 3.89 -6.70 -10.29
CA ALA A 65 4.90 -5.64 -10.21
C ALA A 65 5.58 -5.55 -8.83
N THR A 66 5.02 -6.14 -7.78
CA THR A 66 5.70 -6.22 -6.46
C THR A 66 6.93 -7.14 -6.47
N SER A 67 6.94 -8.12 -7.37
CA SER A 67 7.97 -9.18 -7.40
C SER A 67 8.98 -9.01 -8.53
N CYS A 68 8.73 -8.12 -9.50
CA CYS A 68 9.63 -7.92 -10.64
C CYS A 68 9.54 -6.50 -11.22
N VAL A 69 10.55 -6.12 -12.02
CA VAL A 69 10.58 -4.83 -12.72
C VAL A 69 9.48 -4.71 -13.78
N TYR A 70 9.00 -3.49 -14.05
CA TYR A 70 7.84 -3.24 -14.92
C TYR A 70 7.94 -3.82 -16.34
N ARG A 71 9.14 -3.92 -16.92
CA ARG A 71 9.31 -4.59 -18.22
C ARG A 71 8.98 -6.07 -18.13
N LYS A 72 9.52 -6.76 -17.11
CA LYS A 72 9.25 -8.18 -16.89
C LYS A 72 7.79 -8.43 -16.53
N THR A 73 7.17 -7.54 -15.75
CA THR A 73 5.73 -7.58 -15.49
C THR A 73 4.92 -7.50 -16.78
N ALA A 74 5.25 -6.55 -17.67
CA ALA A 74 4.59 -6.42 -18.97
C ALA A 74 4.77 -7.69 -19.81
N ASP A 75 5.99 -8.24 -19.89
CA ASP A 75 6.27 -9.48 -20.62
C ASP A 75 5.43 -10.65 -20.10
N ILE A 76 5.37 -10.83 -18.77
CA ILE A 76 4.57 -11.89 -18.13
C ILE A 76 3.09 -11.72 -18.49
N VAL A 77 2.54 -10.52 -18.29
CA VAL A 77 1.11 -10.29 -18.51
C VAL A 77 0.76 -10.47 -19.99
N ASN A 78 1.58 -9.97 -20.92
CA ASN A 78 1.35 -10.11 -22.36
C ASN A 78 1.50 -11.57 -22.85
N GLN A 79 2.29 -12.41 -22.16
CA GLN A 79 2.41 -13.84 -22.50
C GLN A 79 1.18 -14.64 -22.08
N PHE A 80 0.53 -14.27 -20.97
CA PHE A 80 -0.61 -15.01 -20.40
C PHE A 80 -1.98 -14.41 -20.73
N THR A 81 -2.02 -13.28 -21.43
CA THR A 81 -3.25 -12.55 -21.77
C THR A 81 -3.18 -12.00 -23.19
N LEU A 82 -4.33 -11.60 -23.76
CA LEU A 82 -4.39 -10.95 -25.08
C LEU A 82 -4.10 -9.44 -25.02
N THR A 83 -3.49 -8.95 -23.95
CA THR A 83 -3.17 -7.53 -23.80
C THR A 83 -1.83 -7.18 -24.43
N ASN A 84 -1.66 -5.92 -24.80
CA ASN A 84 -0.37 -5.38 -25.22
C ASN A 84 0.05 -4.25 -24.27
N LEU A 85 0.54 -4.61 -23.09
CA LEU A 85 1.02 -3.68 -22.08
C LEU A 85 2.46 -3.26 -22.36
N SER A 86 2.73 -1.96 -22.30
CA SER A 86 4.09 -1.45 -22.21
C SER A 86 4.53 -1.36 -20.74
N HIS A 87 5.84 -1.27 -20.48
CA HIS A 87 6.35 -0.99 -19.13
C HIS A 87 5.85 0.35 -18.54
N GLN A 88 5.55 1.34 -19.39
CA GLN A 88 4.95 2.61 -18.96
C GLN A 88 3.48 2.42 -18.56
N THR A 89 2.75 1.58 -19.29
CA THR A 89 1.38 1.20 -18.96
C THR A 89 1.31 0.47 -17.62
N VAL A 90 2.25 -0.46 -17.36
CA VAL A 90 2.39 -1.10 -16.05
C VAL A 90 2.62 -0.07 -14.95
N LYS A 91 3.55 0.87 -15.14
CA LYS A 91 3.78 1.96 -14.19
C LYS A 91 2.49 2.74 -13.92
N HIS A 92 1.75 3.11 -14.97
CA HIS A 92 0.50 3.85 -14.82
C HIS A 92 -0.56 3.06 -14.03
N ILE A 93 -0.73 1.76 -14.32
CA ILE A 93 -1.64 0.88 -13.59
C ILE A 93 -1.26 0.81 -12.11
N VAL A 94 0.03 0.66 -11.79
CA VAL A 94 0.52 0.62 -10.40
C VAL A 94 0.21 1.93 -9.69
N MET A 95 0.52 3.07 -10.31
CA MET A 95 0.24 4.40 -9.72
C MET A 95 -1.26 4.62 -9.50
N GLN A 96 -2.09 4.32 -10.52
CA GLN A 96 -3.54 4.45 -10.43
C GLN A 96 -4.13 3.55 -9.35
N SER A 97 -3.65 2.30 -9.24
CA SER A 97 -4.08 1.37 -8.19
C SER A 97 -3.70 1.88 -6.81
N GLY A 98 -2.50 2.48 -6.66
CA GLY A 98 -2.07 3.13 -5.43
C GLY A 98 -2.95 4.30 -5.03
N THR A 99 -3.29 5.20 -5.97
CA THR A 99 -4.20 6.32 -5.72
C THR A 99 -5.59 5.83 -5.29
N LEU A 100 -6.15 4.85 -5.98
CA LEU A 100 -7.46 4.27 -5.61
C LEU A 100 -7.44 3.61 -4.23
N CYS A 101 -6.34 2.93 -3.86
CA CYS A 101 -6.19 2.36 -2.53
C CYS A 101 -6.13 3.45 -1.46
N GLN A 102 -5.43 4.55 -1.74
CA GLN A 102 -5.32 5.68 -0.82
C GLN A 102 -6.67 6.39 -0.64
N GLU A 103 -7.39 6.67 -1.73
CA GLU A 103 -8.74 7.26 -1.68
C GLU A 103 -9.70 6.38 -0.88
N TRP A 104 -9.68 5.07 -1.11
CA TRP A 104 -10.51 4.13 -0.35
C TRP A 104 -10.15 4.13 1.13
N GLN A 105 -8.85 4.16 1.48
CA GLN A 105 -8.40 4.30 2.86
C GLN A 105 -8.86 5.63 3.47
N ASP A 106 -8.83 6.73 2.73
CA ASP A 106 -9.29 8.06 3.20
C ASP A 106 -10.80 8.05 3.49
N ILE A 107 -11.62 7.44 2.62
CA ILE A 107 -13.07 7.31 2.83
C ILE A 107 -13.38 6.43 4.04
N GLN A 108 -12.77 5.25 4.13
CA GLN A 108 -12.96 4.35 5.27
C GLN A 108 -12.57 5.03 6.58
N ARG A 109 -11.52 5.86 6.56
CA ARG A 109 -11.19 6.71 7.70
C ARG A 109 -12.33 7.66 8.03
N GLN A 110 -12.91 8.40 7.09
CA GLN A 110 -14.00 9.33 7.42
C GLN A 110 -15.27 8.65 7.94
N GLU A 111 -15.60 7.46 7.42
CA GLU A 111 -16.87 6.78 7.68
C GLU A 111 -16.88 5.86 8.91
N THR A 112 -15.72 5.37 9.35
CA THR A 112 -15.66 4.42 10.47
C THR A 112 -15.92 5.12 11.81
N SER A 113 -17.04 4.79 12.47
CA SER A 113 -17.25 5.12 13.89
C SER A 113 -16.22 4.40 14.73
N VAL A 114 -15.47 5.14 15.55
CA VAL A 114 -14.41 4.54 16.36
C VAL A 114 -14.99 4.08 17.68
N GLU A 115 -14.96 2.77 17.90
CA GLU A 115 -14.94 2.25 19.27
C GLU A 115 -13.49 2.36 19.75
N GLU A 116 -13.26 3.16 20.79
CA GLU A 116 -11.93 3.28 21.40
C GLU A 116 -11.43 1.88 21.76
N THR A 117 -10.27 1.53 21.22
CA THR A 117 -9.64 0.25 21.55
C THR A 117 -8.89 0.41 22.87
N GLU A 118 -9.30 -0.36 23.88
CA GLU A 118 -8.54 -0.45 25.13
C GLU A 118 -7.30 -1.32 24.91
N ALA A 119 -6.18 -0.66 24.56
CA ALA A 119 -4.87 -1.28 24.47
C ALA A 119 -4.00 -0.82 25.66
N PRO A 120 -3.63 -1.70 26.61
CA PRO A 120 -2.78 -1.29 27.74
C PRO A 120 -1.40 -0.79 27.33
N VAL A 121 -0.87 -1.32 26.22
CA VAL A 121 0.43 -0.97 25.65
C VAL A 121 0.30 -0.84 24.14
N VAL A 122 0.83 0.25 23.60
CA VAL A 122 0.94 0.49 22.15
C VAL A 122 2.39 0.81 21.81
N TYR A 123 2.88 0.21 20.73
CA TYR A 123 4.20 0.43 20.19
C TYR A 123 4.10 1.35 18.98
N ILE A 124 5.03 2.30 18.86
CA ILE A 124 5.23 3.08 17.65
C ILE A 124 6.70 3.01 17.21
N GLU A 125 6.94 2.65 15.96
CA GLU A 125 8.29 2.59 15.41
C GLU A 125 8.39 3.48 14.18
N GLY A 126 9.48 4.23 14.06
CA GLY A 126 9.75 5.10 12.92
C GLY A 126 11.14 4.85 12.34
N ASP A 127 11.23 4.81 11.01
CA ASP A 127 12.47 4.57 10.26
C ASP A 127 12.45 5.29 8.91
N GLY A 128 13.64 5.64 8.41
CA GLY A 128 13.86 6.31 7.12
C GLY A 128 14.65 5.43 6.16
N LEU A 129 14.09 5.16 4.98
CA LEU A 129 14.75 4.39 3.91
C LEU A 129 15.17 5.30 2.76
N VAL A 130 16.47 5.47 2.57
CA VAL A 130 17.02 6.22 1.42
C VAL A 130 17.13 5.30 0.20
N LEU A 131 16.39 5.63 -0.85
CA LEU A 131 16.45 5.03 -2.17
C LEU A 131 17.29 5.89 -3.12
N ARG A 132 18.14 5.22 -3.92
CA ARG A 132 18.86 5.87 -5.01
C ARG A 132 17.94 5.96 -6.24
N GLY A 133 17.46 7.16 -6.54
CA GLY A 133 16.66 7.43 -7.73
C GLY A 133 17.50 7.57 -9.00
N GLN A 134 16.80 7.80 -10.12
CA GLN A 134 17.45 8.15 -11.38
C GLN A 134 18.13 9.53 -11.27
N HIS A 135 19.21 9.73 -12.02
CA HIS A 135 19.97 10.98 -12.08
C HIS A 135 20.53 11.48 -10.72
N LYS A 136 20.99 10.56 -9.87
CA LYS A 136 21.59 10.86 -8.55
C LYS A 136 20.66 11.58 -7.56
N LYS A 137 19.36 11.68 -7.83
CA LYS A 137 18.38 12.15 -6.84
C LYS A 137 18.20 11.05 -5.78
N GLN A 138 18.43 11.40 -4.52
CA GLN A 138 18.06 10.55 -3.41
C GLN A 138 16.57 10.78 -3.12
N LEU A 139 15.83 9.69 -2.97
CA LEU A 139 14.45 9.71 -2.52
C LEU A 139 14.43 9.03 -1.16
N GLU A 140 13.95 9.72 -0.14
CA GLU A 140 13.76 9.13 1.17
C GLU A 140 12.30 8.69 1.33
N ILE A 141 12.10 7.49 1.86
CA ILE A 141 10.80 6.98 2.27
C ILE A 141 10.79 6.95 3.78
N HIS A 142 9.92 7.76 4.36
CA HIS A 142 9.63 7.80 5.78
C HIS A 142 8.58 6.74 6.07
N ARG A 143 8.87 5.83 7.00
CA ARG A 143 7.94 4.78 7.41
C ARG A 143 7.70 4.86 8.91
N MET A 144 6.44 4.76 9.31
CA MET A 144 6.05 4.56 10.70
C MET A 144 5.09 3.39 10.81
N GLN A 145 5.11 2.71 11.95
CA GLN A 145 4.17 1.64 12.25
C GLN A 145 3.74 1.69 13.70
N VAL A 146 2.43 1.48 13.92
CA VAL A 146 1.81 1.44 15.24
C VAL A 146 1.20 0.05 15.44
N TYR A 147 1.40 -0.59 16.58
CA TYR A 147 0.89 -1.94 16.84
C TYR A 147 0.77 -2.23 18.35
N GLU A 148 -0.02 -3.23 18.72
CA GLU A 148 -0.35 -3.53 20.14
C GLU A 148 0.58 -4.58 20.77
N GLY A 149 1.25 -5.37 19.94
CA GLY A 149 2.15 -6.41 20.41
C GLY A 149 2.75 -7.24 19.30
N ARG A 150 3.46 -8.28 19.71
CA ARG A 150 4.17 -9.19 18.81
C ARG A 150 3.82 -10.63 19.15
N GLU A 151 3.39 -11.40 18.16
CA GLU A 151 3.12 -12.83 18.28
C GLU A 151 4.16 -13.63 17.49
N LYS A 152 4.65 -14.74 18.05
CA LYS A 152 5.57 -15.62 17.34
C LYS A 152 4.79 -16.70 16.59
N GLU A 153 4.96 -16.72 15.28
CA GLU A 153 4.48 -17.76 14.39
C GLU A 153 5.69 -18.58 13.89
N GLY A 154 6.08 -19.57 14.70
CA GLY A 154 7.28 -20.38 14.48
C GLY A 154 8.56 -19.53 14.54
N LYS A 155 9.24 -19.37 13.40
CA LYS A 155 10.46 -18.53 13.27
C LYS A 155 10.15 -17.07 12.92
N ARG A 156 8.91 -16.75 12.55
CA ARG A 156 8.49 -15.39 12.16
C ARG A 156 7.76 -14.72 13.32
N THR A 157 7.87 -13.41 13.37
CA THR A 157 7.12 -12.58 14.33
C THR A 157 6.08 -11.80 13.54
N ARG A 158 4.83 -11.86 13.97
CA ARG A 158 3.72 -11.08 13.45
C ARG A 158 3.39 -9.96 14.42
N LEU A 159 3.06 -8.79 13.88
CA LEU A 159 2.58 -7.66 14.66
C LEU A 159 1.06 -7.76 14.85
N ILE A 160 0.60 -7.53 16.07
CA ILE A 160 -0.83 -7.56 16.44
C ILE A 160 -1.43 -6.18 16.16
N HIS A 161 -2.54 -6.17 15.42
CA HIS A 161 -3.27 -4.96 15.01
C HIS A 161 -2.37 -3.84 14.46
N ALA A 162 -1.44 -4.21 13.58
CA ALA A 162 -0.48 -3.26 13.05
C ALA A 162 -1.08 -2.33 12.00
N TYR A 163 -0.83 -1.04 12.18
CA TYR A 163 -1.09 0.01 11.22
C TYR A 163 0.23 0.54 10.66
N HIS A 164 0.38 0.47 9.33
CA HIS A 164 1.60 0.85 8.63
C HIS A 164 1.39 2.11 7.81
N MET A 165 2.35 3.02 7.88
CA MET A 165 2.34 4.30 7.18
C MET A 165 3.67 4.48 6.48
N ALA A 166 3.63 4.91 5.21
CA ALA A 166 4.82 5.30 4.49
C ALA A 166 4.53 6.46 3.54
N SER A 167 5.46 7.40 3.45
CA SER A 167 5.40 8.53 2.52
C SER A 167 6.81 9.00 2.17
N THR A 168 6.94 9.71 1.06
CA THR A 168 8.17 10.46 0.75
C THR A 168 8.26 11.78 1.51
N GLU A 169 7.17 12.17 2.18
CA GLU A 169 7.08 13.37 3.00
C GLU A 169 6.98 12.95 4.48
N TYR A 170 7.97 13.35 5.28
CA TYR A 170 8.02 13.04 6.70
C TYR A 170 6.76 13.52 7.44
N GLU A 171 6.39 14.79 7.25
CA GLU A 171 5.24 15.43 7.90
C GLU A 171 3.95 14.64 7.69
N LYS A 172 3.67 14.21 6.45
CA LYS A 172 2.49 13.37 6.15
C LYS A 172 2.50 12.03 6.88
N THR A 173 3.67 11.44 7.09
CA THR A 173 3.78 10.15 7.82
C THR A 173 3.55 10.38 9.31
N TRP A 174 4.13 11.45 9.85
CA TRP A 174 4.01 11.83 11.25
C TRP A 174 2.57 12.22 11.61
N GLU A 175 1.93 13.08 10.82
CA GLU A 175 0.52 13.47 11.01
C GLU A 175 -0.41 12.26 10.98
N ARG A 176 -0.16 11.31 10.07
CA ARG A 176 -0.94 10.06 9.98
C ARG A 176 -0.76 9.19 11.21
N ALA A 177 0.44 9.14 11.78
CA ALA A 177 0.71 8.37 12.98
C ALA A 177 -0.01 8.98 14.19
N GLY A 178 0.11 10.30 14.38
CA GLY A 178 -0.54 11.00 15.48
C GLY A 178 -2.07 10.89 15.37
N TRP A 179 -2.61 11.18 14.19
CA TRP A 179 -4.04 11.04 13.93
C TRP A 179 -4.54 9.63 14.24
N TYR A 180 -3.81 8.58 13.83
CA TYR A 180 -4.22 7.20 14.10
C TYR A 180 -4.17 6.87 15.59
N MET A 181 -3.09 7.25 16.27
CA MET A 181 -2.92 6.97 17.70
C MET A 181 -4.02 7.63 18.55
N HIS A 182 -4.23 8.94 18.36
CA HIS A 182 -5.20 9.71 19.13
C HIS A 182 -6.65 9.37 18.78
N ARG A 183 -6.88 8.85 17.58
CA ARG A 183 -8.21 8.42 17.16
C ARG A 183 -8.53 7.01 17.66
N GLN A 184 -7.60 6.07 17.53
CA GLN A 184 -7.86 4.64 17.77
C GLN A 184 -7.82 4.28 19.25
N TYR A 185 -6.95 4.93 20.03
CA TYR A 185 -6.66 4.54 21.40
C TYR A 185 -7.01 5.65 22.40
N GLY A 186 -7.60 5.25 23.52
CA GLY A 186 -7.71 6.09 24.72
C GLY A 186 -6.33 6.28 25.35
N LEU A 187 -5.53 7.21 24.83
CA LEU A 187 -4.11 7.34 25.21
C LEU A 187 -3.92 7.56 26.72
N SER A 188 -4.84 8.26 27.40
CA SER A 188 -4.79 8.53 28.85
C SER A 188 -4.64 7.28 29.72
N HIS A 189 -5.04 6.11 29.21
CA HIS A 189 -4.93 4.82 29.89
C HIS A 189 -3.87 3.88 29.27
N THR A 190 -3.21 4.33 28.20
CA THR A 190 -2.29 3.53 27.37
C THR A 190 -0.83 3.88 27.67
N ILE A 191 0.03 2.88 27.81
CA ILE A 191 1.49 3.06 27.80
C ILE A 191 1.97 3.06 26.36
N VAL A 192 2.68 4.10 25.95
CA VAL A 192 3.28 4.19 24.60
C VAL A 192 4.76 3.86 24.68
N ILE A 193 5.20 2.87 23.91
CA ILE A 193 6.62 2.53 23.74
C ILE A 193 7.03 2.94 22.32
N SER A 194 7.91 3.94 22.20
CA SER A 194 8.42 4.37 20.89
C SER A 194 9.82 3.87 20.61
N ASN A 195 10.10 3.55 19.34
CA ASN A 195 11.42 3.17 18.87
C ASN A 195 11.80 3.96 17.60
N GLY A 196 12.99 4.55 17.60
CA GLY A 196 13.55 5.26 16.46
C GLY A 196 15.07 5.15 16.40
N ASP A 197 15.62 5.46 15.23
CA ASP A 197 17.06 5.42 14.99
C ASP A 197 17.81 6.70 15.45
N GLY A 198 17.06 7.69 15.94
CA GLY A 198 17.55 9.00 16.35
C GLY A 198 18.02 9.87 15.18
N GLY A 199 17.60 9.57 13.95
CA GLY A 199 17.73 10.47 12.81
C GLY A 199 16.81 11.68 12.92
N THR A 200 16.96 12.65 12.03
CA THR A 200 16.09 13.84 11.97
C THR A 200 14.63 13.41 11.82
N GLY A 201 13.77 13.78 12.77
CA GLY A 201 12.36 13.37 12.82
C GLY A 201 12.08 12.04 13.54
N TYR A 202 13.11 11.30 13.95
CA TYR A 202 12.96 10.02 14.68
C TYR A 202 13.64 10.04 16.04
N GLY A 203 13.75 11.24 16.62
CA GLY A 203 14.25 11.49 17.97
C GLY A 203 13.15 11.39 19.03
N TYR A 204 13.55 11.50 20.30
CA TYR A 204 12.65 11.42 21.44
C TYR A 204 11.51 12.45 21.35
N GLU A 205 11.85 13.69 21.02
CA GLU A 205 10.95 14.84 20.99
C GLU A 205 9.80 14.60 19.99
N ALA A 206 10.12 14.10 18.80
CA ALA A 206 9.13 13.81 17.76
C ALA A 206 8.13 12.72 18.17
N PHE A 207 8.56 11.73 18.94
CA PHE A 207 7.67 10.70 19.48
C PHE A 207 6.92 11.16 20.74
N GLN A 208 7.53 12.04 21.53
CA GLN A 208 6.89 12.60 22.72
C GLN A 208 5.66 13.40 22.34
N GLU A 209 5.72 14.15 21.24
CA GLU A 209 4.56 14.87 20.68
C GLU A 209 3.46 13.90 20.22
N LEU A 210 3.80 12.79 19.57
CA LEU A 210 2.83 11.76 19.14
C LEU A 210 2.20 11.00 20.31
N ALA A 211 2.93 10.86 21.41
CA ALA A 211 2.49 10.20 22.62
C ALA A 211 1.84 11.18 23.62
N ALA A 212 1.57 12.42 23.22
CA ALA A 212 1.02 13.44 24.11
C ALA A 212 -0.30 12.98 24.74
N GLY A 213 -0.42 13.15 26.06
CA GLY A 213 -1.62 12.72 26.80
C GLY A 213 -1.67 11.23 27.09
N CYS A 214 -0.63 10.44 26.77
CA CYS A 214 -0.59 9.04 27.17
C CYS A 214 -0.36 8.86 28.69
N LYS A 215 -0.67 7.66 29.21
CA LYS A 215 -0.41 7.32 30.62
C LYS A 215 1.08 7.38 30.97
N TRP A 216 1.93 6.87 30.07
CA TRP A 216 3.38 6.88 30.19
C TRP A 216 4.00 6.69 28.80
N HIS A 217 5.05 7.47 28.51
CA HIS A 217 5.82 7.34 27.28
C HIS A 217 7.24 6.88 27.60
N GLU A 218 7.62 5.72 27.05
CA GLU A 218 8.99 5.22 27.09
C GLU A 218 9.58 5.24 25.67
N HIS A 219 10.74 5.88 25.50
CA HIS A 219 11.43 5.91 24.21
C HIS A 219 12.70 5.06 24.24
N GLN A 220 12.78 4.14 23.29
CA GLN A 220 13.91 3.24 23.12
C GLN A 220 14.66 3.63 21.84
N ARG A 221 15.99 3.72 21.93
CA ARG A 221 16.81 3.82 20.73
C ARG A 221 17.02 2.44 20.12
N ASP A 222 16.97 2.37 18.79
CA ASP A 222 17.20 1.11 18.10
C ASP A 222 18.64 0.59 18.32
N VAL A 223 18.74 -0.56 18.98
CA VAL A 223 19.98 -1.28 19.27
C VAL A 223 20.74 -1.63 17.99
N TYR A 224 20.05 -1.98 16.90
CA TYR A 224 20.68 -2.25 15.61
C TYR A 224 21.40 -1.01 15.09
N HIS A 225 20.76 0.16 15.11
CA HIS A 225 21.37 1.40 14.66
C HIS A 225 22.51 1.85 15.57
N ALA A 226 22.39 1.65 16.88
CA ALA A 226 23.48 1.88 17.83
C ALA A 226 24.69 0.97 17.52
N HIS A 227 24.48 -0.34 17.40
CA HIS A 227 25.52 -1.30 17.06
C HIS A 227 26.15 -1.05 15.69
N ARG A 228 25.35 -0.67 14.68
CA ARG A 228 25.83 -0.31 13.35
C ARG A 228 26.76 0.91 13.42
N LYS A 229 26.34 1.99 14.10
CA LYS A 229 27.16 3.20 14.28
C LYS A 229 28.46 2.90 15.04
N VAL A 230 28.41 2.05 16.08
CA VAL A 230 29.61 1.60 16.80
C VAL A 230 30.57 0.89 15.85
N LYS A 231 30.08 -0.10 15.07
CA LYS A 231 30.91 -0.83 14.11
C LYS A 231 31.49 0.08 13.03
N GLU A 232 30.69 0.97 12.45
CA GLU A 232 31.14 1.90 11.40
C GLU A 232 32.21 2.87 11.91
N ARG A 233 32.02 3.44 13.11
CA ARG A 233 32.89 4.50 13.64
C ARG A 233 34.08 3.98 14.43
N LEU A 234 33.97 2.80 15.03
CA LEU A 234 35.02 2.19 15.84
C LEU A 234 35.56 0.90 15.21
N HIS A 235 35.46 0.73 13.89
CA HIS A 235 35.99 -0.44 13.17
C HIS A 235 37.50 -0.65 13.39
N PHE A 236 38.24 0.41 13.73
CA PHE A 236 39.67 0.36 14.02
C PHE A 236 39.99 -0.14 15.44
N THR A 237 39.00 -0.24 16.33
CA THR A 237 39.15 -0.83 17.66
C THR A 237 38.80 -2.31 17.62
N ALA A 238 39.54 -3.11 16.86
CA ALA A 238 39.48 -4.56 17.04
C ALA A 238 40.02 -4.87 18.46
N PRO A 239 39.34 -5.68 19.29
CA PRO A 239 39.98 -6.21 20.47
C PRO A 239 41.17 -7.03 19.98
N LYS A 240 42.38 -6.71 20.46
CA LYS A 240 43.47 -7.68 20.42
C LYS A 240 43.02 -8.84 21.31
N VAL A 241 42.35 -9.82 20.74
CA VAL A 241 42.14 -11.10 21.40
C VAL A 241 43.53 -11.69 21.57
N LYS A 242 44.02 -11.68 22.80
CA LYS A 242 45.14 -12.51 23.25
C LYS A 242 44.61 -13.89 23.55
#